data_AF-A0A529ZSZ4-F1
#
_entry.id   AF-A0A529ZSZ4-F1
#
_cell.length_a   1.000
_cell.length_b   1.000
_cell.length_c   1.000
_cell.angle_alpha   90.00
_cell.angle_beta   90.00
_cell.angle_gamma   90.00
#
_symmetry.space_group_name_H-M   'P 1'
#
loop_
_entity.id
_entity.type
_entity.pdbx_description
1 polymer ?
#
loop_
_entity_poly.entity_id
_entity_poly.type
_entity_poly.pdbx_seq_one_letter_code
_entity_poly.pdbx_strand_id
1 'polypeptide(L)'
;YNVLRLVQLGFNQLRDALFARVGQYAVRQLAYRTFVHMHQLSLRFHLERRTGGLSRIIERGTKGIETIVRFIMLNTAPTILEFALTAGIFAFTYGWKYVAVVAVTVWLYVWFTVKASDWRISIRRDMNDSDTDANTKAIDSLLNFETVKYFTNERMEAERFDRSMARYEIAATKTWTSLGWLNFGQGLIFSLGTVIVMCMSALEVQAGTQSVGDFVFINAMLIQLSVPLNFIGFIYREIRQGLTDIEHMFDLLDVPQEIVDKPDAKPLKVGPGKVEFRDVHFSYDPNR
;
A
#
# COMPACT_ATOMS: atom_id res chain seq x y z
N TYR A 1 -4.10 -13.49 33.96
CA TYR A 1 -4.55 -12.54 32.90
C TYR A 1 -3.45 -11.58 32.47
N ASN A 2 -3.00 -10.64 33.32
CA ASN A 2 -1.99 -9.62 32.91
C ASN A 2 -0.64 -10.21 32.46
N VAL A 3 -0.18 -11.31 33.06
CA VAL A 3 1.04 -12.01 32.63
C VAL A 3 0.90 -12.56 31.20
N LEU A 4 -0.21 -13.21 30.87
CA LEU A 4 -0.50 -13.70 29.51
C LEU A 4 -0.53 -12.56 28.49
N ARG A 5 -1.12 -11.41 28.86
CA ARG A 5 -1.12 -10.22 28.01
C ARG A 5 0.29 -9.67 27.78
N LEU A 6 1.13 -9.60 28.82
CA LEU A 6 2.54 -9.19 28.70
C LEU A 6 3.35 -10.18 27.83
N VAL A 7 3.11 -11.48 28.00
CA VAL A 7 3.73 -12.52 27.18
C VAL A 7 3.32 -12.38 25.71
N GLN A 8 2.03 -12.20 25.44
CA GLN A 8 1.52 -11.96 24.07
C GLN A 8 2.14 -10.71 23.44
N LEU A 9 2.24 -9.61 24.20
CA LEU A 9 2.92 -8.39 23.74
C LEU A 9 4.41 -8.66 23.45
N GLY A 10 5.09 -9.40 24.33
CA GLY A 10 6.49 -9.80 24.14
C GLY A 10 6.70 -10.65 22.91
N PHE A 11 5.84 -11.64 22.67
CA PHE A 11 5.86 -12.46 21.46
C PHE A 11 5.61 -11.66 20.19
N ASN A 12 4.66 -10.72 20.21
CA ASN A 12 4.42 -9.83 19.08
C ASN A 12 5.66 -8.96 18.79
N GLN A 13 6.28 -8.38 19.82
CA GLN A 13 7.47 -7.55 19.63
C GLN A 13 8.68 -8.37 19.15
N LEU A 14 8.85 -9.58 19.66
CA LEU A 14 9.91 -10.50 19.24
C LEU A 14 9.72 -10.90 17.77
N ARG A 15 8.49 -11.29 17.40
CA ARG A 15 8.09 -11.59 16.04
C ARG A 15 8.42 -10.42 15.11
N ASP A 16 8.00 -9.20 15.48
CA ASP A 16 8.24 -7.99 14.69
C ASP A 16 9.74 -7.72 14.51
N ALA A 17 10.55 -7.87 15.57
CA ALA A 17 11.99 -7.70 15.51
C ALA A 17 12.70 -8.75 14.62
N LEU A 18 12.29 -10.02 14.73
CA LEU A 18 12.83 -11.11 13.92
C LEU A 18 12.52 -10.92 12.43
N PHE A 19 11.27 -10.58 12.11
CA PHE A 19 10.86 -10.38 10.71
C PHE A 19 11.35 -9.07 10.10
N ALA A 20 11.57 -8.03 10.89
CA ALA A 20 12.16 -6.79 10.41
C ALA A 20 13.51 -7.05 9.71
N ARG A 21 14.36 -7.91 10.29
CA ARG A 21 15.65 -8.25 9.70
C ARG A 21 15.51 -8.98 8.36
N VAL A 22 14.55 -9.89 8.25
CA VAL A 22 14.29 -10.65 7.01
C VAL A 22 13.73 -9.74 5.92
N GLY A 23 12.75 -8.90 6.26
CA GLY A 23 12.18 -7.93 5.33
C GLY A 23 13.22 -6.95 4.80
N GLN A 24 14.02 -6.36 5.68
CA GLN A 24 15.08 -5.43 5.28
C GLN A 24 16.20 -6.10 4.47
N TYR A 25 16.52 -7.38 4.75
CA TYR A 25 17.45 -8.13 3.92
C TYR A 25 16.92 -8.32 2.49
N ALA A 26 15.64 -8.67 2.33
CA ALA A 26 15.01 -8.81 1.01
C ALA A 26 15.04 -7.49 0.23
N VAL A 27 14.64 -6.38 0.89
CA VAL A 27 14.67 -5.03 0.30
C VAL A 27 16.08 -4.68 -0.16
N ARG A 28 17.10 -4.88 0.68
CA ARG A 28 18.50 -4.62 0.35
C ARG A 28 18.98 -5.45 -0.85
N GLN A 29 18.63 -6.74 -0.88
CA GLN A 29 19.08 -7.64 -1.93
C GLN A 29 18.45 -7.31 -3.29
N LEU A 30 17.16 -6.95 -3.30
CA LEU A 30 16.47 -6.52 -4.52
C LEU A 30 16.99 -5.16 -4.99
N ALA A 31 17.12 -4.18 -4.10
CA ALA A 31 17.70 -2.87 -4.43
C ALA A 31 19.09 -3.03 -5.08
N TYR A 32 19.93 -3.89 -4.50
CA TYR A 32 21.26 -4.19 -5.04
C TYR A 32 21.19 -4.85 -6.43
N ARG A 33 20.36 -5.90 -6.60
CA ARG A 33 20.22 -6.57 -7.90
C ARG A 33 19.72 -5.63 -8.99
N THR A 34 18.70 -4.81 -8.69
CA THR A 34 18.17 -3.83 -9.65
C THR A 34 19.21 -2.77 -9.99
N PHE A 35 19.97 -2.29 -9.00
CA PHE A 35 21.06 -1.34 -9.25
C PHE A 35 22.16 -1.91 -10.14
N VAL A 36 22.59 -3.16 -9.89
CA VAL A 36 23.60 -3.84 -10.72
C VAL A 36 23.07 -4.08 -12.13
N HIS A 37 21.85 -4.59 -12.26
CA HIS A 37 21.23 -4.84 -13.56
C HIS A 37 21.12 -3.55 -14.39
N MET A 38 20.73 -2.43 -13.76
CA MET A 38 20.67 -1.14 -14.43
C MET A 38 22.02 -0.73 -15.02
N HIS A 39 23.14 -0.96 -14.32
CA HIS A 39 24.48 -0.67 -14.85
C HIS A 39 24.91 -1.57 -16.01
N GLN A 40 24.27 -2.72 -16.17
CA GLN A 40 24.53 -3.65 -17.27
C GLN A 40 23.71 -3.34 -18.53
N LEU A 41 22.73 -2.42 -18.43
CA LEU A 41 21.95 -1.98 -19.59
C LEU A 41 22.75 -1.02 -20.47
N SER A 42 22.43 -0.99 -21.76
CA SER A 42 23.18 -0.23 -22.76
C SER A 42 23.09 1.28 -22.55
N LEU A 43 24.04 2.02 -23.12
CA LEU A 43 23.99 3.49 -23.14
C LEU A 43 22.71 3.99 -23.83
N ARG A 44 22.25 3.30 -24.88
CA ARG A 44 21.00 3.61 -25.58
C ARG A 44 19.81 3.60 -24.62
N PHE A 45 19.68 2.55 -23.81
CA PHE A 45 18.63 2.46 -22.79
C PHE A 45 18.65 3.66 -21.83
N HIS A 46 19.84 4.06 -21.38
CA HIS A 46 20.01 5.20 -20.46
C HIS A 46 19.74 6.56 -21.10
N LEU A 47 19.95 6.70 -22.42
CA LEU A 47 19.66 7.94 -23.16
C LEU A 47 18.17 8.07 -23.50
N GLU A 48 17.49 6.96 -23.78
CA GLU A 48 16.04 6.94 -24.07
C GLU A 48 15.18 7.10 -22.81
N ARG A 49 15.66 6.58 -21.67
CA ARG A 49 14.95 6.68 -20.39
C ARG A 49 15.38 7.94 -19.64
N ARG A 50 14.41 8.74 -19.18
CA ARG A 50 14.67 9.80 -18.19
C ARG A 50 15.24 9.16 -16.92
N THR A 51 16.52 9.38 -16.62
CA THR A 51 17.23 8.81 -15.46
C THR A 51 16.51 9.04 -14.13
N GLY A 52 15.81 10.17 -13.97
CA GLY A 52 14.96 10.44 -12.80
C GLY A 52 13.75 9.50 -12.65
N GLY A 53 13.20 8.99 -13.76
CA GLY A 53 12.14 7.99 -13.76
C GLY A 53 12.63 6.62 -13.30
N LEU A 54 13.83 6.21 -13.71
CA LEU A 54 14.44 4.94 -13.32
C LEU A 54 14.74 4.89 -11.81
N SER A 55 15.33 5.96 -11.26
CA SER A 55 15.57 6.05 -9.80
C SER A 55 14.27 5.92 -9.01
N ARG A 56 13.18 6.50 -9.51
CA ARG A 56 11.86 6.44 -8.86
C ARG A 56 11.24 5.05 -8.91
N ILE A 57 11.47 4.29 -9.98
CA ILE A 57 11.02 2.88 -10.09
C ILE A 57 11.73 2.02 -9.04
N ILE A 58 13.04 2.20 -8.86
CA ILE A 58 13.80 1.47 -7.83
C ILE A 58 13.31 1.83 -6.42
N GLU A 59 13.18 3.13 -6.12
CA GLU A 59 12.70 3.59 -4.82
C GLU A 59 11.28 3.07 -4.51
N ARG A 60 10.37 3.16 -5.47
CA ARG A 60 9.00 2.68 -5.31
C ARG A 60 8.92 1.17 -5.21
N GLY A 61 9.64 0.44 -6.06
CA GLY A 61 9.66 -1.03 -6.05
C GLY A 61 10.20 -1.57 -4.72
N THR A 62 11.32 -1.04 -4.24
CA THR A 62 11.90 -1.42 -2.94
C THR A 62 10.95 -1.14 -1.77
N LYS A 63 10.31 0.03 -1.76
CA LYS A 63 9.29 0.40 -0.76
C LYS A 63 8.03 -0.47 -0.87
N GLY A 64 7.63 -0.85 -2.08
CA GLY A 64 6.53 -1.78 -2.34
C GLY A 64 6.80 -3.14 -1.71
N ILE A 65 8.00 -3.68 -1.88
CA ILE A 65 8.42 -4.95 -1.26
C ILE A 65 8.40 -4.86 0.26
N GLU A 66 9.01 -3.80 0.82
CA GLU A 66 9.01 -3.57 2.26
C GLU A 66 7.58 -3.57 2.81
N THR A 67 6.70 -2.82 2.14
CA THR A 67 5.29 -2.68 2.49
C THR A 67 4.59 -4.03 2.48
N ILE A 68 4.68 -4.79 1.39
CA ILE A 68 4.01 -6.10 1.27
C ILE A 68 4.53 -7.09 2.30
N VAL A 69 5.85 -7.23 2.44
CA VAL A 69 6.45 -8.18 3.39
C VAL A 69 6.02 -7.84 4.81
N ARG A 70 6.11 -6.56 5.19
CA ARG A 70 5.69 -6.09 6.51
C ARG A 70 4.20 -6.32 6.75
N PHE A 71 3.34 -6.05 5.78
CA PHE A 71 1.90 -6.27 5.93
C PHE A 71 1.55 -7.74 6.08
N ILE A 72 2.06 -8.60 5.19
CA ILE A 72 1.76 -10.04 5.23
C ILE A 72 2.21 -10.65 6.55
N MET A 73 3.44 -10.36 6.98
CA MET A 73 4.03 -10.97 8.17
C MET A 73 3.48 -10.41 9.48
N LEU A 74 3.27 -9.09 9.58
CA LEU A 74 2.94 -8.45 10.85
C LEU A 74 1.43 -8.26 11.07
N ASN A 75 0.64 -8.21 10.00
CA ASN A 75 -0.81 -7.98 10.07
C ASN A 75 -1.61 -9.15 9.49
N THR A 76 -1.46 -9.44 8.19
CA THR A 76 -2.37 -10.36 7.48
C THR A 76 -2.32 -11.79 8.04
N ALA A 77 -1.13 -12.38 8.20
CA ALA A 77 -1.01 -13.75 8.71
C ALA A 77 -1.54 -13.90 10.16
N PRO A 78 -1.17 -13.02 11.12
CA PRO A 78 -1.75 -13.02 12.45
C PRO A 78 -3.26 -12.84 12.47
N THR A 79 -3.78 -11.91 11.65
CA THR A 79 -5.23 -11.67 11.54
C THR A 79 -5.96 -12.89 11.00
N ILE A 80 -5.46 -13.54 9.94
CA ILE A 80 -6.07 -14.77 9.41
C ILE A 80 -6.09 -15.86 10.47
N LEU A 81 -5.00 -16.03 11.20
CA LEU A 81 -4.91 -17.00 12.30
C LEU A 81 -5.92 -16.67 13.41
N GLU A 82 -6.04 -15.40 13.80
CA GLU A 82 -7.00 -14.94 14.81
C GLU A 82 -8.45 -15.18 14.38
N PHE A 83 -8.80 -14.90 13.13
CA PHE A 83 -10.11 -15.24 12.57
C PHE A 83 -10.35 -16.75 12.55
N ALA A 84 -9.37 -17.55 12.13
CA ALA A 84 -9.49 -19.00 12.08
C ALA A 84 -9.66 -19.62 13.47
N LEU A 85 -8.90 -19.15 14.46
CA LEU A 85 -9.03 -19.57 15.86
C LEU A 85 -10.37 -19.16 16.44
N THR A 86 -10.80 -17.92 16.24
CA THR A 86 -12.09 -17.43 16.74
C THR A 86 -13.25 -18.20 16.11
N ALA A 87 -13.19 -18.42 14.80
CA ALA A 87 -14.16 -19.25 14.10
C ALA A 87 -14.18 -20.66 14.68
N GLY A 88 -13.02 -21.30 14.87
CA GLY A 88 -12.91 -22.63 15.48
C GLY A 88 -13.53 -22.70 16.88
N ILE A 89 -13.18 -21.76 17.76
CA ILE A 89 -13.74 -21.66 19.12
C ILE A 89 -15.27 -21.54 19.06
N PHE A 90 -15.80 -20.66 18.21
CA PHE A 90 -17.25 -20.46 18.10
C PHE A 90 -17.93 -21.72 17.55
N ALA A 91 -17.31 -22.37 16.58
CA ALA A 91 -17.80 -23.59 15.98
C ALA A 91 -17.92 -24.71 17.03
N PHE A 92 -16.84 -24.99 17.76
CA PHE A 92 -16.79 -26.09 18.73
C PHE A 92 -17.60 -25.82 19.99
N THR A 93 -17.61 -24.58 20.50
CA THR A 93 -18.23 -24.26 21.80
C THR A 93 -19.71 -23.86 21.68
N TYR A 94 -20.06 -23.10 20.64
CA TYR A 94 -21.40 -22.49 20.50
C TYR A 94 -22.17 -22.97 19.27
N GLY A 95 -21.51 -23.72 18.38
CA GLY A 95 -22.09 -24.29 17.18
C GLY A 95 -21.96 -23.40 15.93
N TRP A 96 -22.21 -24.01 14.77
CA TRP A 96 -21.97 -23.40 13.45
C TRP A 96 -22.83 -22.16 13.15
N LYS A 97 -23.95 -21.98 13.87
CA LYS A 97 -24.84 -20.82 13.69
C LYS A 97 -24.11 -19.51 14.01
N TYR A 98 -23.32 -19.47 15.08
CA TYR A 98 -22.54 -18.28 15.45
C TYR A 98 -21.48 -17.95 14.39
N VAL A 99 -20.76 -18.98 13.92
CA VAL A 99 -19.76 -18.84 12.86
C VAL A 99 -20.37 -18.29 11.58
N ALA A 100 -21.54 -18.79 11.18
CA ALA A 100 -22.24 -18.31 9.99
C ALA A 100 -22.60 -16.83 10.08
N VAL A 101 -23.16 -16.37 11.21
CA VAL A 101 -23.54 -14.96 11.40
C VAL A 101 -22.30 -14.05 11.42
N VAL A 102 -21.23 -14.46 12.12
CA VAL A 102 -19.97 -13.70 12.15
C VAL A 102 -19.34 -13.65 10.75
N ALA A 103 -19.29 -14.77 10.04
CA ALA A 103 -18.74 -14.84 8.69
C ALA A 103 -19.50 -13.94 7.71
N VAL A 104 -20.84 -13.93 7.77
CA VAL A 104 -21.68 -13.03 6.95
C VAL A 104 -21.43 -11.56 7.32
N THR A 105 -21.33 -11.25 8.61
CA THR A 105 -21.04 -9.88 9.08
C THR A 105 -19.68 -9.40 8.60
N VAL A 106 -18.64 -10.24 8.73
CA VAL A 106 -17.28 -9.95 8.26
C VAL A 106 -17.28 -9.79 6.74
N TRP A 107 -17.94 -10.69 6.01
CA TRP A 107 -18.04 -10.60 4.55
C TRP A 107 -18.71 -9.30 4.09
N LEU A 108 -19.86 -8.94 4.69
CA LEU A 108 -20.56 -7.69 4.41
C LEU A 108 -19.68 -6.47 4.75
N TYR A 109 -18.99 -6.50 5.89
CA TYR A 109 -18.06 -5.44 6.30
C TYR A 109 -16.94 -5.26 5.28
N VAL A 110 -16.28 -6.35 4.87
CA VAL A 110 -15.17 -6.32 3.91
C VAL A 110 -15.65 -5.85 2.55
N TRP A 111 -16.75 -6.42 2.05
CA TRP A 111 -17.33 -6.05 0.76
C TRP A 111 -17.70 -4.56 0.72
N PHE A 112 -18.41 -4.06 1.74
CA PHE A 112 -18.77 -2.65 1.86
C PHE A 112 -17.52 -1.76 1.93
N THR A 113 -16.55 -2.13 2.79
CA THR A 113 -15.30 -1.37 2.98
C THR A 113 -14.52 -1.25 1.67
N VAL A 114 -14.37 -2.36 0.93
CA VAL A 114 -13.65 -2.39 -0.35
C VAL A 114 -14.37 -1.55 -1.40
N LYS A 115 -15.67 -1.75 -1.59
CA LYS A 115 -16.45 -0.98 -2.57
C LYS A 115 -16.47 0.52 -2.28
N ALA A 116 -16.68 0.90 -1.02
CA ALA A 116 -16.65 2.29 -0.60
C ALA A 116 -15.24 2.89 -0.74
N SER A 117 -14.19 2.13 -0.40
CA SER A 117 -12.81 2.58 -0.56
C SER A 117 -12.46 2.82 -2.02
N ASP A 118 -12.81 1.90 -2.91
CA ASP A 118 -12.56 2.04 -4.35
C ASP A 118 -13.28 3.26 -4.94
N TRP A 119 -14.54 3.49 -4.56
CA TRP A 119 -15.28 4.68 -4.97
C TRP A 119 -14.63 5.98 -4.47
N ARG A 120 -14.06 5.98 -3.25
CA ARG A 120 -13.39 7.16 -2.68
C ARG A 120 -12.02 7.48 -3.31
N ILE A 121 -11.45 6.57 -4.11
CA ILE A 121 -10.17 6.83 -4.79
C ILE A 121 -10.28 8.02 -5.74
N SER A 122 -11.38 8.14 -6.49
CA SER A 122 -11.58 9.27 -7.41
C SER A 122 -11.69 10.60 -6.69
N ILE A 123 -12.44 10.65 -5.58
CA ILE A 123 -12.59 11.86 -4.74
C ILE A 123 -11.23 12.33 -4.22
N ARG A 124 -10.40 11.38 -3.78
CA ARG A 124 -9.05 11.67 -3.29
C ARG A 124 -8.13 12.15 -4.42
N ARG A 125 -8.32 11.65 -5.64
CA ARG A 125 -7.58 12.09 -6.82
C ARG A 125 -7.90 13.55 -7.14
N ASP A 126 -9.18 13.94 -7.16
CA ASP A 126 -9.59 15.33 -7.41
C ASP A 126 -8.99 16.31 -6.39
N MET A 127 -8.91 15.89 -5.12
CA MET A 127 -8.27 16.66 -4.04
C MET A 127 -6.77 16.83 -4.30
N ASN A 128 -6.07 15.74 -4.64
CA ASN A 128 -4.62 15.78 -4.92
C ASN A 128 -4.30 16.61 -6.17
N ASP A 129 -5.13 16.55 -7.20
CA ASP A 129 -4.96 17.33 -8.43
C ASP A 129 -5.12 18.83 -8.14
N SER A 130 -6.11 19.20 -7.31
CA SER A 130 -6.31 20.58 -6.87
C SER A 130 -5.19 21.10 -5.97
N ASP A 131 -4.68 20.25 -5.07
CA ASP A 131 -3.51 20.55 -4.22
C ASP A 131 -2.25 20.79 -5.07
N THR A 132 -2.01 19.92 -6.05
CA THR A 132 -0.87 20.04 -6.97
C THR A 132 -0.94 21.33 -7.79
N ASP A 133 -2.11 21.71 -8.29
CA ASP A 133 -2.32 22.95 -9.03
C ASP A 133 -2.09 24.20 -8.15
N ALA A 134 -2.62 24.21 -6.92
CA ALA A 134 -2.37 25.30 -5.97
C ALA A 134 -0.89 25.43 -5.61
N ASN A 135 -0.23 24.31 -5.33
CA ASN A 135 1.19 24.27 -4.98
C ASN A 135 2.09 24.71 -6.15
N THR A 136 1.77 24.26 -7.37
CA THR A 136 2.49 24.69 -8.58
C THR A 136 2.41 26.20 -8.78
N LYS A 137 1.22 26.80 -8.62
CA LYS A 137 1.04 28.26 -8.71
C LYS A 137 1.79 29.03 -7.62
N ALA A 138 1.77 28.53 -6.38
CA ALA A 138 2.49 29.15 -5.28
C ALA A 138 4.01 29.11 -5.53
N ILE A 139 4.55 27.97 -5.95
CA ILE A 139 5.98 27.82 -6.29
C ILE A 139 6.35 28.76 -7.45
N ASP A 140 5.56 28.77 -8.53
CA ASP A 140 5.84 29.60 -9.71
C ASP A 140 5.83 31.10 -9.37
N SER A 141 4.85 31.55 -8.58
CA SER A 141 4.78 32.95 -8.13
C SER A 141 5.94 33.35 -7.22
N LEU A 142 6.44 32.43 -6.37
CA LEU A 142 7.56 32.71 -5.47
C LEU A 142 8.91 32.65 -6.17
N LEU A 143 9.10 31.73 -7.12
CA LEU A 143 10.30 31.67 -7.96
C LEU A 143 10.40 32.90 -8.87
N ASN A 144 9.27 33.35 -9.42
CA ASN A 144 9.20 34.53 -10.30
C ASN A 144 8.76 35.80 -9.54
N PHE A 145 9.11 35.91 -8.27
CA PHE A 145 8.68 37.00 -7.39
C PHE A 145 9.00 38.39 -7.97
N GLU A 146 10.19 38.57 -8.55
CA GLU A 146 10.61 39.83 -9.17
C GLU A 146 9.67 40.22 -10.33
N THR A 147 9.30 39.27 -11.18
CA THR A 147 8.38 39.51 -12.30
C THR A 147 7.00 39.93 -11.78
N VAL A 148 6.47 39.24 -10.77
CA VAL A 148 5.17 39.59 -10.17
C VAL A 148 5.21 41.03 -9.62
N LYS A 149 6.32 41.42 -8.98
CA LYS A 149 6.53 42.78 -8.46
C LYS A 149 6.73 43.83 -9.55
N TYR A 150 7.49 43.54 -10.61
CA TYR A 150 7.69 44.46 -11.72
C TYR A 150 6.38 44.85 -12.40
N PHE A 151 5.42 43.91 -12.48
CA PHE A 151 4.12 44.13 -13.10
C PHE A 151 3.00 44.48 -12.10
N THR A 152 3.29 44.61 -10.80
CA THR A 152 2.28 44.89 -9.73
C THR A 152 1.08 43.92 -9.78
N ASN A 153 1.37 42.63 -10.02
CA ASN A 153 0.37 41.61 -10.31
C ASN A 153 0.04 40.71 -9.10
N GLU A 154 0.36 41.13 -7.88
CA GLU A 154 0.21 40.30 -6.67
C GLU A 154 -1.23 39.86 -6.43
N ARG A 155 -2.20 40.76 -6.67
CA ARG A 155 -3.62 40.43 -6.52
C ARG A 155 -4.08 39.38 -7.53
N MET A 156 -3.58 39.45 -8.76
CA MET A 156 -3.91 38.46 -9.80
C MET A 156 -3.41 37.07 -9.40
N GLU A 157 -2.18 36.96 -8.92
CA GLU A 157 -1.62 35.68 -8.48
C GLU A 157 -2.31 35.16 -7.21
N ALA A 158 -2.65 36.05 -6.26
CA ALA A 158 -3.46 35.69 -5.09
C ALA A 158 -4.83 35.12 -5.49
N GLU A 159 -5.54 35.74 -6.44
CA GLU A 159 -6.84 35.24 -6.94
C GLU A 159 -6.72 33.92 -7.73
N ARG A 160 -5.59 33.68 -8.42
CA ARG A 160 -5.33 32.39 -9.09
C ARG A 160 -5.07 31.27 -8.08
N PHE A 161 -4.30 31.58 -7.04
CA PHE A 161 -4.07 30.66 -5.93
C PHE A 161 -5.38 30.36 -5.18
N ASP A 162 -6.13 31.39 -4.80
CA ASP A 162 -7.39 31.27 -4.06
C ASP A 162 -8.43 30.42 -4.82
N ARG A 163 -8.60 30.61 -6.13
CA ARG A 163 -9.46 29.75 -6.95
C ARG A 163 -9.08 28.28 -6.92
N SER A 164 -7.78 27.99 -6.82
CA SER A 164 -7.26 26.61 -6.75
C SER A 164 -7.53 26.04 -5.35
N MET A 165 -7.33 26.87 -4.31
CA MET A 165 -7.63 26.54 -2.93
C MET A 165 -9.13 26.32 -2.68
N ALA A 166 -10.02 27.10 -3.30
CA ALA A 166 -11.47 26.89 -3.19
C ALA A 166 -11.91 25.54 -3.76
N ARG A 167 -11.31 25.10 -4.88
CA ARG A 167 -11.54 23.74 -5.40
C ARG A 167 -10.99 22.66 -4.47
N TYR A 168 -9.80 22.88 -3.93
CA TYR A 168 -9.21 22.00 -2.93
C TYR A 168 -10.11 21.89 -1.70
N GLU A 169 -10.65 22.99 -1.17
CA GLU A 169 -11.55 23.02 -0.02
C GLU A 169 -12.78 22.13 -0.25
N ILE A 170 -13.43 22.26 -1.41
CA ILE A 170 -14.60 21.45 -1.78
C ILE A 170 -14.20 19.96 -1.88
N ALA A 171 -13.08 19.65 -2.54
CA ALA A 171 -12.61 18.27 -2.72
C ALA A 171 -12.14 17.63 -1.39
N ALA A 172 -11.48 18.40 -0.53
CA ALA A 172 -11.06 17.99 0.80
C ALA A 172 -12.28 17.74 1.70
N THR A 173 -13.28 18.61 1.66
CA THR A 173 -14.54 18.43 2.39
C THR A 173 -15.24 17.14 1.97
N LYS A 174 -15.31 16.85 0.65
CA LYS A 174 -15.83 15.57 0.15
C LYS A 174 -15.00 14.37 0.61
N THR A 175 -13.68 14.51 0.69
CA THR A 175 -12.77 13.45 1.16
C THR A 175 -13.01 13.11 2.64
N TRP A 176 -13.19 14.12 3.49
CA TRP A 176 -13.46 13.95 4.92
C TRP A 176 -14.88 13.45 5.19
N THR A 177 -15.88 14.03 4.55
CA THR A 177 -17.27 13.60 4.71
C THR A 177 -17.49 12.17 4.22
N SER A 178 -16.90 11.79 3.08
CA SER A 178 -16.94 10.40 2.60
C SER A 178 -16.24 9.41 3.54
N LEU A 179 -15.19 9.84 4.27
CA LEU A 179 -14.58 9.01 5.32
C LEU A 179 -15.55 8.79 6.48
N GLY A 180 -16.24 9.84 6.91
CA GLY A 180 -17.25 9.76 7.97
C GLY A 180 -18.38 8.80 7.62
N TRP A 181 -18.92 8.87 6.39
CA TRP A 181 -19.94 7.94 5.91
C TRP A 181 -19.45 6.48 5.84
N LEU A 182 -18.19 6.27 5.44
CA LEU A 182 -17.58 4.94 5.45
C LEU A 182 -17.50 4.39 6.89
N ASN A 183 -16.97 5.18 7.83
CA ASN A 183 -16.85 4.79 9.23
C ASN A 183 -18.21 4.49 9.85
N PHE A 184 -19.23 5.31 9.54
CA PHE A 184 -20.59 5.09 10.00
C PHE A 184 -21.18 3.79 9.44
N GLY A 185 -21.05 3.54 8.13
CA GLY A 185 -21.53 2.30 7.51
C GLY A 185 -20.84 1.05 8.07
N GLN A 186 -19.52 1.12 8.29
CA GLN A 186 -18.76 0.07 8.96
C GLN A 186 -19.26 -0.19 10.39
N GLY A 187 -19.45 0.88 11.16
CA GLY A 187 -19.99 0.80 12.52
C GLY A 187 -21.39 0.21 12.56
N LEU A 188 -22.25 0.56 11.60
CA LEU A 188 -23.62 0.04 11.48
C LEU A 188 -23.62 -1.46 11.16
N ILE A 189 -22.85 -1.91 10.17
CA ILE A 189 -22.75 -3.34 9.81
C ILE A 189 -22.26 -4.15 11.00
N PHE A 190 -21.18 -3.68 11.64
CA PHE A 190 -20.59 -4.38 12.77
C PHE A 190 -21.51 -4.40 14.00
N SER A 191 -22.19 -3.29 14.28
CA SER A 191 -23.14 -3.19 15.40
C SER A 191 -24.35 -4.10 15.17
N LEU A 192 -24.91 -4.15 13.96
CA LEU A 192 -26.01 -5.08 13.64
C LEU A 192 -25.58 -6.53 13.78
N GLY A 193 -24.42 -6.91 13.26
CA GLY A 193 -23.87 -8.26 13.44
C GLY A 193 -23.67 -8.62 14.92
N THR A 194 -23.14 -7.67 15.70
CA THR A 194 -22.98 -7.83 17.15
C THR A 194 -24.33 -8.01 17.83
N VAL A 195 -25.32 -7.16 17.55
CA VAL A 195 -26.67 -7.27 18.12
C VAL A 195 -27.28 -8.65 17.83
N ILE A 196 -27.17 -9.15 16.59
CA ILE A 196 -27.71 -10.48 16.23
C ILE A 196 -27.04 -11.58 17.06
N VAL A 197 -25.70 -11.58 17.13
CA VAL A 197 -24.94 -12.59 17.89
C VAL A 197 -25.24 -12.50 19.40
N MET A 198 -25.37 -11.29 19.93
CA MET A 198 -25.70 -11.06 21.33
C MET A 198 -27.12 -11.47 21.66
N CYS A 199 -28.09 -11.23 20.78
CA CYS A 199 -29.46 -11.75 20.93
C CYS A 199 -29.50 -13.28 20.91
N MET A 200 -28.74 -13.93 20.02
CA MET A 200 -28.62 -15.38 20.01
C MET A 200 -28.05 -15.91 21.33
N SER A 201 -26.97 -15.30 21.83
CA SER A 201 -26.42 -15.68 23.14
C SER A 201 -27.38 -15.43 24.29
N ALA A 202 -28.10 -14.31 24.29
CA ALA A 202 -29.10 -14.02 25.33
C ALA A 202 -30.22 -15.08 25.40
N LEU A 203 -30.68 -15.58 24.24
CA LEU A 203 -31.68 -16.65 24.16
C LEU A 203 -31.15 -17.98 24.70
N GLU A 204 -29.91 -18.34 24.38
CA GLU A 204 -29.26 -19.56 24.89
C GLU A 204 -28.97 -19.45 26.41
N VAL A 205 -28.61 -18.27 26.90
CA VAL A 205 -28.48 -18.02 28.35
C VAL A 205 -29.82 -18.16 29.06
N GLN A 206 -30.92 -17.65 28.47
CA GLN A 206 -32.27 -17.84 29.00
C GLN A 206 -32.69 -19.31 28.99
N ALA A 207 -32.27 -20.08 27.97
CA ALA A 207 -32.50 -21.51 27.87
C ALA A 207 -31.61 -22.35 28.81
N GLY A 208 -30.63 -21.75 29.48
CA GLY A 208 -29.71 -22.41 30.40
C GLY A 208 -28.59 -23.22 29.73
N THR A 209 -28.43 -23.11 28.41
CA THR A 209 -27.37 -23.78 27.63
C THR A 209 -26.06 -22.99 27.66
N GLN A 210 -26.12 -21.68 27.89
CA GLN A 210 -24.97 -20.79 28.02
C GLN A 210 -24.96 -20.07 29.38
N SER A 211 -23.77 -19.73 29.85
CA SER A 211 -23.58 -18.93 31.07
C SER A 211 -23.51 -17.43 30.75
N VAL A 212 -23.66 -16.59 31.78
CA VAL A 212 -23.38 -15.14 31.67
C VAL A 212 -21.91 -14.89 31.28
N GLY A 213 -21.00 -15.79 31.65
CA GLY A 213 -19.60 -15.73 31.24
C GLY A 213 -19.42 -15.89 29.74
N ASP A 214 -20.19 -16.79 29.10
CA ASP A 214 -20.17 -17.00 27.66
C ASP A 214 -20.64 -15.76 26.90
N PHE A 215 -21.70 -15.12 27.38
CA PHE A 215 -22.22 -13.88 26.81
C PHE A 215 -21.14 -12.78 26.80
N VAL A 216 -20.42 -12.60 27.90
CA VAL A 216 -19.32 -11.63 27.99
C VAL A 216 -18.13 -12.04 27.12
N PHE A 217 -17.82 -13.34 27.06
CA PHE A 217 -16.73 -13.87 26.23
C PHE A 217 -16.98 -13.66 24.74
N ILE A 218 -18.18 -13.95 24.25
CA ILE A 218 -18.59 -13.74 22.86
C ILE A 218 -18.45 -12.24 22.51
N ASN A 219 -18.95 -11.35 23.37
CA ASN A 219 -18.81 -9.91 23.17
C ASN A 219 -17.34 -9.46 23.10
N ALA A 220 -16.49 -9.97 23.99
CA ALA A 220 -15.07 -9.65 24.01
C ALA A 220 -14.35 -10.13 22.73
N MET A 221 -14.67 -11.33 22.25
CA MET A 221 -14.13 -11.87 20.99
C MET A 221 -14.58 -11.03 19.79
N LEU A 222 -15.85 -10.60 19.74
CA LEU A 222 -16.34 -9.72 18.67
C LEU A 222 -15.58 -8.39 18.65
N ILE A 223 -15.42 -7.73 19.81
CA ILE A 223 -14.65 -6.48 19.92
C ILE A 223 -13.21 -6.70 19.41
N GLN A 224 -12.58 -7.81 19.76
CA GLN A 224 -11.25 -8.14 19.30
C GLN A 224 -11.17 -8.30 17.78
N LEU A 225 -12.16 -8.96 17.16
CA LEU A 225 -12.27 -9.08 15.70
C LEU A 225 -12.46 -7.73 14.99
N SER A 226 -13.06 -6.73 15.66
CA SER A 226 -13.29 -5.41 15.04
C SER A 226 -11.99 -4.64 14.75
N VAL A 227 -10.97 -4.82 15.59
CA VAL A 227 -9.71 -4.08 15.50
C VAL A 227 -9.00 -4.31 14.16
N PRO A 228 -8.70 -5.56 13.73
CA PRO A 228 -8.05 -5.79 12.44
C PRO A 228 -8.94 -5.44 11.24
N LEU A 229 -10.28 -5.54 11.37
CA LEU A 229 -11.22 -5.19 10.30
C LEU A 229 -11.11 -3.72 9.87
N ASN A 230 -10.91 -2.81 10.82
CA ASN A 230 -10.77 -1.37 10.54
C ASN A 230 -9.61 -1.06 9.60
N PHE A 231 -8.58 -1.91 9.56
CA PHE A 231 -7.41 -1.71 8.70
C PHE A 231 -7.59 -2.31 7.29
N ILE A 232 -8.67 -3.05 7.00
CA ILE A 232 -8.81 -3.76 5.73
C ILE A 232 -8.80 -2.83 4.51
N GLY A 233 -9.52 -1.70 4.57
CA GLY A 233 -9.54 -0.74 3.46
C GLY A 233 -8.15 -0.16 3.17
N PHE A 234 -7.38 0.10 4.22
CA PHE A 234 -5.99 0.56 4.10
C PHE A 234 -5.08 -0.54 3.56
N ILE A 235 -5.12 -1.74 4.15
CA ILE A 235 -4.31 -2.90 3.73
C ILE A 235 -4.53 -3.21 2.25
N TYR A 236 -5.79 -3.25 1.83
CA TYR A 236 -6.15 -3.54 0.44
C TYR A 236 -5.52 -2.56 -0.55
N ARG A 237 -5.59 -1.26 -0.24
CA ARG A 237 -4.99 -0.22 -1.08
C ARG A 237 -3.46 -0.32 -1.10
N GLU A 238 -2.82 -0.52 0.05
CA GLU A 238 -1.37 -0.65 0.14
C GLU A 238 -0.86 -1.89 -0.60
N ILE A 239 -1.57 -3.01 -0.53
CA ILE A 239 -1.24 -4.22 -1.29
C ILE A 239 -1.32 -3.95 -2.79
N ARG A 240 -2.41 -3.33 -3.27
CA ARG A 240 -2.52 -3.00 -4.70
C ARG A 240 -1.38 -2.08 -5.17
N GLN A 241 -1.14 -1.00 -4.43
CA GLN A 241 -0.09 -0.05 -4.76
C GLN A 241 1.28 -0.71 -4.76
N GLY A 242 1.59 -1.48 -3.71
CA GLY A 242 2.84 -2.21 -3.60
C GLY A 242 3.04 -3.21 -4.74
N LEU A 243 1.98 -3.92 -5.15
CA LEU A 243 2.05 -4.86 -6.27
C LEU A 243 2.38 -4.15 -7.59
N THR A 244 1.71 -3.04 -7.90
CA THR A 244 2.01 -2.25 -9.11
C THR A 244 3.43 -1.66 -9.09
N ASP A 245 3.89 -1.16 -7.94
CA ASP A 245 5.25 -0.61 -7.83
C ASP A 245 6.33 -1.70 -7.98
N ILE A 246 6.06 -2.91 -7.48
CA ILE A 246 6.92 -4.08 -7.64
C ILE A 246 6.92 -4.57 -9.10
N GLU A 247 5.76 -4.60 -9.74
CA GLU A 247 5.60 -4.99 -11.15
C GLU A 247 6.48 -4.12 -12.05
N HIS A 248 6.41 -2.79 -11.93
CA HIS A 248 7.28 -1.89 -12.69
C HIS A 248 8.79 -2.10 -12.45
N MET A 249 9.17 -2.54 -11.25
CA MET A 249 10.56 -2.87 -10.95
C MET A 249 10.99 -4.21 -11.55
N PHE A 250 10.09 -5.20 -11.59
CA PHE A 250 10.34 -6.45 -12.31
C PHE A 250 10.39 -6.23 -13.82
N ASP A 251 9.52 -5.40 -14.39
CA ASP A 251 9.59 -5.00 -15.79
C ASP A 251 10.95 -4.41 -16.16
N LEU A 252 11.58 -3.66 -15.23
CA LEU A 252 12.93 -3.12 -15.39
C LEU A 252 14.02 -4.22 -15.32
N LEU A 253 13.85 -5.21 -14.44
CA LEU A 253 14.77 -6.34 -14.31
C LEU A 253 14.68 -7.33 -15.48
N ASP A 254 13.53 -7.37 -16.15
CA ASP A 254 13.27 -8.22 -17.31
C ASP A 254 13.79 -7.60 -18.63
N VAL A 255 14.30 -6.36 -18.60
CA VAL A 255 14.93 -5.75 -19.78
C VAL A 255 16.22 -6.52 -20.12
N PRO A 256 16.34 -7.09 -21.33
CA PRO A 256 17.53 -7.82 -21.71
C PRO A 256 18.73 -6.87 -21.87
N GLN A 257 19.91 -7.36 -21.53
CA GLN A 257 21.17 -6.67 -21.81
C GLN A 257 21.47 -6.75 -23.31
N GLU A 258 21.57 -5.60 -23.99
CA GLU A 258 21.85 -5.55 -25.43
C GLU A 258 23.31 -5.92 -25.77
N ILE A 259 24.23 -5.65 -24.83
CA ILE A 259 25.67 -5.83 -25.02
C ILE A 259 26.13 -6.85 -24.00
N VAL A 260 26.26 -8.11 -24.44
CA VAL A 260 26.76 -9.22 -23.62
C VAL A 260 27.90 -9.90 -24.37
N ASP A 261 28.96 -10.25 -23.63
CA ASP A 261 30.02 -11.07 -24.19
C ASP A 261 29.49 -12.44 -24.63
N LYS A 262 30.10 -12.99 -25.69
CA LYS A 262 29.80 -14.38 -26.07
C LYS A 262 30.16 -15.32 -24.91
N PRO A 263 29.45 -16.45 -24.73
CA PRO A 263 29.72 -17.39 -23.63
C PRO A 263 31.18 -17.84 -23.52
N ASP A 264 31.89 -17.93 -24.65
CA ASP A 264 33.30 -18.34 -24.73
C ASP A 264 34.28 -17.17 -24.97
N ALA A 265 33.88 -15.94 -24.64
CA ALA A 265 34.74 -14.77 -24.81
C ALA A 265 36.02 -14.92 -23.96
N LYS A 266 37.17 -14.88 -24.63
CA LYS A 266 38.47 -14.97 -23.96
C LYS A 266 38.88 -13.60 -23.42
N PRO A 267 39.54 -13.53 -22.25
CA PRO A 267 40.10 -12.28 -21.74
C PRO A 267 41.02 -11.63 -22.78
N LEU A 268 40.84 -10.33 -23.02
CA LEU A 268 41.66 -9.57 -23.95
C LEU A 268 43.10 -9.54 -23.45
N LYS A 269 44.04 -10.14 -24.21
CA LYS A 269 45.48 -10.01 -23.94
C LYS A 269 45.98 -8.74 -24.59
N VAL A 270 46.34 -7.75 -23.77
CA VAL A 270 46.71 -6.40 -24.23
C VAL A 270 48.14 -6.41 -24.79
N GLY A 271 48.30 -6.06 -26.07
CA GLY A 271 49.57 -5.79 -26.74
C GLY A 271 49.57 -4.37 -27.36
N PRO A 272 50.54 -4.00 -28.23
CA PRO A 272 50.43 -2.76 -29.00
C PRO A 272 49.17 -2.81 -29.87
N GLY A 273 48.14 -2.08 -29.44
CA GLY A 273 46.82 -2.11 -30.06
C GLY A 273 46.76 -1.25 -31.30
N LYS A 274 46.18 -1.77 -32.39
CA LYS A 274 45.79 -1.01 -33.57
C LYS A 274 44.26 -1.00 -33.64
N VAL A 275 43.67 0.19 -33.76
CA VAL A 275 42.22 0.36 -34.01
C VAL A 275 42.02 0.57 -35.51
N GLU A 276 41.16 -0.23 -36.13
CA GLU A 276 40.84 -0.12 -37.56
C GLU A 276 39.32 -0.22 -37.74
N PHE A 277 38.74 0.74 -38.47
CA PHE A 277 37.33 0.74 -38.85
C PHE A 277 37.21 0.15 -40.26
N ARG A 278 36.37 -0.87 -40.44
CA ARG A 278 36.11 -1.49 -41.75
C ARG A 278 34.60 -1.57 -41.97
N ASP A 279 34.11 -0.84 -42.97
CA ASP A 279 32.71 -0.83 -43.42
C ASP A 279 31.68 -0.71 -42.26
N VAL A 280 31.92 0.26 -41.37
CA VAL A 280 31.09 0.45 -40.17
C VAL A 280 29.88 1.31 -40.52
N HIS A 281 28.68 0.74 -40.41
CA HIS A 281 27.41 1.45 -40.49
C HIS A 281 26.75 1.46 -39.12
N PHE A 282 26.33 2.63 -38.64
CA PHE A 282 25.71 2.79 -37.32
C PHE A 282 24.61 3.85 -37.37
N SER A 283 23.47 3.56 -36.74
CA SER A 283 22.41 4.53 -36.47
C SER A 283 21.88 4.34 -35.05
N TYR A 284 21.52 5.45 -34.39
CA TYR A 284 20.87 5.44 -33.07
C TYR A 284 19.41 4.99 -33.14
N ASP A 285 18.72 5.25 -34.26
CA ASP A 285 17.36 4.81 -34.53
C ASP A 285 17.27 4.42 -36.01
N PRO A 286 16.94 3.16 -36.36
CA PRO A 286 16.82 2.74 -37.75
C PRO A 286 15.70 3.47 -38.52
N ASN A 287 14.76 4.15 -37.83
CA ASN A 287 13.63 4.86 -38.43
C ASN A 287 13.80 6.38 -38.51
N ARG A 288 14.98 6.93 -38.17
CA ARG A 288 15.24 8.36 -38.17
C ARG A 288 16.32 8.76 -39.17
#